data_AF-A0A2T4ZFQ3-F1
#
_entry.id   AF-A0A2T4ZFQ3-F1
#
_cell.length_a   1.000
_cell.length_b   1.000
_cell.length_c   1.000
_cell.angle_alpha   90.00
_cell.angle_beta   90.00
_cell.angle_gamma   90.00
#
_symmetry.space_group_name_H-M   'P 1'
#
loop_
_entity.id
_entity.type
_entity.pdbx_description
1 polymer ?
#
loop_
_entity_poly.entity_id
_entity_poly.type
_entity_poly.pdbx_seq_one_letter_code
_entity_poly.pdbx_strand_id
1 'polypeptide(L)'
;MIQRLKTAFLAHPESVNESYFEHMGVALRYSATFAYCAFCALVHAFLPFLFEKTASTIVKNMVANMNARMDAPQGQVAPGAQAAE
;
A
#
# COMPACT_ATOMS: atom_id res chain seq x y z
N MET A 1 2.72 -8.91 -27.15
CA MET A 1 2.74 -9.45 -25.76
C MET A 1 3.70 -8.67 -24.87
N ILE A 2 4.97 -8.52 -25.26
CA ILE A 2 6.00 -7.78 -24.48
C ILE A 2 5.62 -6.31 -24.18
N GLN A 3 4.96 -5.62 -25.11
CA GLN A 3 4.52 -4.24 -24.92
C GLN A 3 3.44 -4.09 -23.83
N ARG A 4 2.54 -5.07 -23.65
CA ARG A 4 1.49 -5.03 -22.63
C ARG A 4 2.05 -5.19 -21.21
N LEU A 5 3.10 -6.01 -21.07
CA LEU A 5 3.81 -6.20 -19.80
C LEU A 5 4.53 -4.90 -19.38
N LYS A 6 5.17 -4.20 -20.32
CA LYS A 6 5.80 -2.90 -20.02
C LYS A 6 4.79 -1.89 -19.49
N THR A 7 3.63 -1.77 -20.13
CA THR A 7 2.55 -0.88 -19.64
C THR A 7 2.06 -1.31 -18.25
N ALA A 8 1.86 -2.61 -18.00
CA ALA A 8 1.34 -3.08 -16.71
C ALA A 8 2.33 -2.87 -15.55
N PHE A 9 3.64 -3.01 -15.79
CA PHE A 9 4.66 -2.95 -14.73
C PHE A 9 5.36 -1.59 -14.62
N LEU A 10 5.45 -0.80 -15.69
CA LEU A 10 6.13 0.50 -15.66
C LEU A 10 5.17 1.69 -15.62
N ALA A 11 3.94 1.58 -16.15
CA ALA A 11 3.03 2.74 -16.16
C ALA A 11 2.61 3.16 -14.74
N HIS A 12 2.50 2.22 -13.80
CA HIS A 12 2.11 2.55 -12.42
C HIS A 12 3.25 3.20 -11.61
N PRO A 13 4.48 2.64 -11.54
CA PRO A 13 5.61 3.33 -10.91
C PRO A 13 5.93 4.69 -11.56
N GLU A 14 5.88 4.78 -12.90
CA GLU A 14 6.07 6.06 -13.61
C GLU A 14 4.98 7.09 -13.27
N SER A 15 3.73 6.65 -13.05
CA SER A 15 2.62 7.55 -12.66
C SER A 15 2.79 8.16 -11.27
N VAL A 16 3.62 7.56 -10.40
CA VAL A 16 3.93 8.07 -9.05
C VAL A 16 5.37 8.56 -8.91
N ASN A 17 6.09 8.72 -10.02
CA ASN A 17 7.52 9.10 -10.06
C ASN A 17 8.42 8.20 -9.18
N GLU A 18 8.13 6.91 -9.08
CA GLU A 18 8.95 5.94 -8.35
C GLU A 18 9.61 4.97 -9.34
N SER A 19 10.87 4.59 -9.08
CA SER A 19 11.45 3.47 -9.82
C SER A 19 10.72 2.17 -9.45
N TYR A 20 10.72 1.20 -10.37
CA TYR A 20 10.04 -0.09 -10.14
C TYR A 20 10.43 -0.76 -8.81
N PHE A 21 11.72 -0.72 -8.44
CA PHE A 21 12.21 -1.35 -7.22
C PHE A 21 11.84 -0.56 -5.95
N GLU A 22 11.78 0.77 -6.01
CA GLU A 22 11.28 1.60 -4.91
C GLU A 22 9.80 1.31 -4.64
N HIS A 23 8.98 1.34 -5.69
CA HIS A 23 7.56 1.06 -5.60
C HIS A 23 7.29 -0.38 -5.13
N MET A 24 8.03 -1.35 -5.67
CA MET A 24 7.95 -2.75 -5.25
C MET A 24 8.34 -2.93 -3.79
N GLY A 25 9.43 -2.31 -3.32
CA GLY A 25 9.86 -2.40 -1.92
C GLY A 25 8.81 -1.84 -0.96
N VAL A 26 8.20 -0.72 -1.31
CA VAL A 26 7.07 -0.13 -0.57
C VAL A 26 5.87 -1.07 -0.55
N ALA A 27 5.47 -1.61 -1.70
CA ALA A 27 4.33 -2.53 -1.80
C ALA A 27 4.56 -3.81 -0.98
N LEU A 28 5.77 -4.38 -1.04
CA LEU A 28 6.17 -5.54 -0.24
C LEU A 28 6.12 -5.23 1.26
N ARG A 29 6.56 -4.03 1.69
CA ARG A 29 6.47 -3.59 3.08
C ARG A 29 5.01 -3.54 3.57
N TYR A 30 4.11 -2.98 2.77
CA TYR A 30 2.68 -2.95 3.12
C TYR A 30 2.09 -4.37 3.15
N SER A 31 2.43 -5.22 2.18
CA SER A 31 2.00 -6.62 2.16
C SER A 31 2.40 -7.39 3.42
N ALA A 32 3.67 -7.30 3.83
CA ALA A 32 4.17 -7.91 5.06
C ALA A 32 3.44 -7.37 6.30
N THR A 33 3.20 -6.05 6.35
CA THR A 33 2.47 -5.41 7.44
C THR A 33 1.01 -5.91 7.51
N PHE A 34 0.34 -6.05 6.37
CA PHE A 34 -1.02 -6.61 6.31
C PHE A 34 -1.07 -8.06 6.81
N ALA A 35 -0.12 -8.90 6.40
CA ALA A 35 -0.02 -10.27 6.89
C ALA A 35 0.16 -10.33 8.41
N TYR A 36 0.98 -9.44 8.98
CA TYR A 36 1.15 -9.32 10.42
C TYR A 36 -0.13 -8.84 11.12
N CYS A 37 -0.84 -7.84 10.59
CA CYS A 37 -2.14 -7.41 11.10
C CYS A 37 -3.16 -8.54 11.11
N ALA A 38 -3.25 -9.30 10.02
CA ALA A 38 -4.14 -10.45 9.90
C ALA A 38 -3.80 -11.51 10.95
N PHE A 39 -2.51 -11.81 11.15
CA PHE A 39 -2.05 -12.71 12.21
C PHE A 39 -2.44 -12.21 13.60
N CYS A 40 -2.17 -10.95 13.94
CA CYS A 40 -2.55 -10.38 15.23
C CYS A 40 -4.06 -10.42 15.47
N ALA A 41 -4.86 -10.05 14.48
CA ALA A 41 -6.32 -10.09 14.57
C ALA A 41 -6.84 -11.53 14.73
N LEU A 42 -6.24 -12.49 14.02
CA LEU A 42 -6.58 -13.90 14.14
C LEU A 42 -6.30 -14.41 15.55
N VAL A 43 -5.11 -14.15 16.10
CA VAL A 43 -4.75 -14.56 17.46
C VAL A 43 -5.67 -13.89 18.48
N HIS A 44 -5.95 -12.59 18.33
CA HIS A 44 -6.85 -11.85 19.20
C HIS A 44 -8.28 -12.43 19.20
N ALA A 45 -8.76 -12.96 18.07
CA ALA A 45 -10.08 -13.59 17.97
C ALA A 45 -10.21 -14.84 18.87
N PHE A 46 -9.11 -15.55 19.12
CA PHE A 46 -9.08 -16.68 20.07
C PHE A 46 -8.65 -16.27 21.49
N LEU A 47 -7.78 -15.27 21.61
CA LEU A 47 -7.19 -14.78 22.85
C LEU A 47 -7.42 -13.26 22.97
N PRO A 48 -8.59 -12.82 23.46
CA PRO A 48 -9.00 -11.41 23.40
C PRO A 48 -8.17 -10.45 24.26
N PHE A 49 -7.29 -10.95 25.13
CA PHE A 49 -6.35 -10.15 25.91
C PHE A 49 -5.00 -9.94 25.20
N LEU A 50 -4.75 -10.62 24.07
CA LEU A 50 -3.52 -10.48 23.30
C LEU A 50 -3.77 -9.59 22.08
N PHE A 51 -2.85 -8.68 21.75
CA PHE A 51 -2.94 -7.78 20.59
C PHE A 51 -4.16 -6.83 20.54
N GLU A 52 -4.75 -6.47 21.68
CA GLU A 52 -6.01 -5.70 21.81
C GLU A 52 -6.16 -4.49 20.86
N LYS A 53 -5.08 -3.74 20.64
CA LYS A 53 -5.07 -2.55 19.77
C LYS A 53 -4.00 -2.61 18.68
N THR A 54 -3.31 -3.74 18.53
CA THR A 54 -2.14 -3.84 17.65
C THR A 54 -2.53 -3.68 16.19
N ALA A 55 -3.45 -4.50 15.68
CA ALA A 55 -3.88 -4.44 14.28
C ALA A 55 -4.48 -3.08 13.93
N SER A 56 -5.34 -2.52 14.79
CA SER A 56 -5.98 -1.23 14.55
C SER A 56 -5.00 -0.05 14.61
N THR A 57 -4.01 -0.08 15.50
CA THR A 57 -2.95 0.95 15.55
C THR A 57 -2.08 0.91 14.30
N ILE A 58 -1.70 -0.29 13.84
CA ILE A 58 -0.88 -0.44 12.63
C ILE A 58 -1.64 0.06 11.40
N VAL A 59 -2.92 -0.30 11.23
CA VAL A 59 -3.74 0.19 10.11
C VAL A 59 -3.86 1.71 10.12
N LYS A 60 -4.08 2.34 11.29
CA LYS A 60 -4.11 3.81 11.39
C LYS A 60 -2.79 4.45 10.95
N ASN A 61 -1.67 3.87 11.38
CA ASN A 61 -0.34 4.35 10.98
C ASN A 61 -0.09 4.16 9.47
N MET A 62 -0.58 3.06 8.88
CA MET A 62 -0.51 2.83 7.44
C MET A 62 -1.31 3.89 6.67
N VAL A 63 -2.54 4.19 7.09
CA VAL A 63 -3.36 5.23 6.46
C VAL A 63 -2.68 6.60 6.57
N ALA A 64 -2.17 6.95 7.76
CA ALA A 64 -1.41 8.20 7.94
C ALA A 64 -0.18 8.26 7.02
N ASN A 65 0.54 7.15 6.85
CA ASN A 65 1.70 7.08 5.95
C ASN A 65 1.29 7.19 4.47
N MET A 66 0.17 6.59 4.07
CA MET A 66 -0.36 6.71 2.70
C MET A 66 -0.76 8.16 2.40
N ASN A 67 -1.49 8.81 3.31
CA ASN A 67 -1.89 10.21 3.16
C ASN A 67 -0.66 11.13 3.10
N ALA A 68 0.31 10.97 3.99
CA ALA A 68 1.53 11.77 3.97
C ALA A 68 2.33 11.62 2.66
N ARG A 69 2.23 10.47 1.98
CA ARG A 69 2.85 10.26 0.67
C ARG A 69 2.05 10.92 -0.46
N MET A 70 0.73 11.05 -0.31
CA MET A 70 -0.12 11.83 -1.22
C MET A 70 0.10 13.34 -1.05
N ASP A 71 0.32 13.82 0.18
CA ASP A 71 0.49 15.25 0.52
C ASP A 71 1.93 15.75 0.31
N ALA A 72 2.93 14.86 0.37
CA ALA A 72 4.25 15.17 -0.13
C ALA A 72 4.16 15.51 -1.62
N PRO A 73 5.01 16.39 -2.17
CA PRO A 73 5.05 16.67 -3.60
C PRO A 73 5.60 15.46 -4.37
N GLN A 74 4.85 14.35 -4.38
CA GLN A 74 4.86 13.39 -5.47
C GLN A 74 4.23 14.13 -6.63
N GLY A 75 4.98 14.31 -7.72
CA GLY A 75 4.61 15.14 -8.86
C GLY A 75 3.11 15.03 -9.18
N GLN A 76 2.41 16.16 -9.06
CA GLN A 76 0.97 16.27 -9.28
C GLN A 76 0.59 15.57 -10.59
N VAL A 77 -0.15 14.46 -10.48
CA VAL A 77 -0.84 13.87 -11.62
C VAL A 77 -2.22 14.48 -11.73
N ALA A 78 -2.51 15.00 -12.93
CA ALA A 78 -3.83 15.49 -13.31
C ALA A 78 -4.90 14.39 -13.08
N PRO A 79 -6.14 14.76 -12.72
CA PRO A 79 -7.23 13.80 -12.54
C PRO A 79 -7.54 13.14 -13.89
N GLY A 80 -7.03 11.92 -14.08
CA GLY A 80 -7.20 11.15 -15.30
C GLY A 80 -7.43 9.68 -14.98
N ALA A 81 -8.66 9.22 -15.22
CA ALA A 81 -9.10 7.83 -15.25
C ALA A 81 -9.20 7.12 -13.89
N GLN A 82 -10.11 7.61 -13.03
CA GLN A 82 -10.95 6.66 -12.30
C GLN A 82 -11.78 5.89 -13.33
N ALA A 83 -11.72 4.56 -13.23
CA ALA A 83 -12.31 3.61 -14.14
C ALA A 83 -13.79 3.91 -14.41
N ALA A 84 -14.10 4.02 -15.70
CA ALA A 84 -15.43 3.80 -16.21
C ALA A 84 -15.84 2.34 -15.91
N GLU A 85 -17.12 2.19 -15.58
CA GLU A 85 -17.88 0.94 -15.66
C GLU A 85 -17.79 0.30 -17.06
#